data_AF-K6WY05-F1
#
_entry.id   AF-K6WY05-F1
#
_cell.length_a   1.000
_cell.length_b   1.000
_cell.length_c   1.000
_cell.angle_alpha   90.00
_cell.angle_beta   90.00
_cell.angle_gamma   90.00
#
_symmetry.space_group_name_H-M   'P 1'
#
loop_
_entity.id
_entity.type
_entity.pdbx_description
1 polymer ?
#
loop_
_entity_poly.entity_id
_entity_poly.type
_entity_poly.pdbx_seq_one_letter_code
_entity_poly.pdbx_strand_id
1 'polypeptide(L)'
;MGGMMPSSPAATSVGDRITATENEILRVEVGSTAHGISVGNDDLDLMAVYVETPEQLLGIAEHAEHYVSRTQPEGARSGPGDVDYVAYSLRKFLRLATVGNPTVLVLLYGSTVHATSPLGEELRALAPAIVSRRAGYRFLGYLDGQLERMRGGGRQSRVPSRPELVEQHGYDTKYAAHALRLGLQGIELIDTGHLTLPLPEAERDLCRAMRSGTYSREEADRLVTSVRADLAEAVDDPTRGPLRDGPDLDTVNAFAIRAHQEHWAKG
;
A
#
# COMPACT_ATOMS: atom_id res chain seq x y z
N MET A 1 34.68 36.01 -1.69
CA MET A 1 34.55 34.60 -1.27
C MET A 1 33.07 34.24 -1.35
N GLY A 2 32.64 33.67 -2.48
CA GLY A 2 31.26 33.23 -2.67
C GLY A 2 31.02 31.97 -1.85
N GLY A 3 30.16 32.05 -0.84
CA GLY A 3 29.74 30.90 -0.06
C GLY A 3 28.96 29.95 -0.96
N MET A 4 29.51 28.76 -1.16
CA MET A 4 28.81 27.64 -1.80
C MET A 4 27.67 27.24 -0.85
N MET A 5 26.43 27.51 -1.25
CA MET A 5 25.25 26.99 -0.57
C MET A 5 25.37 25.46 -0.50
N PRO A 6 25.10 24.83 0.66
CA PRO A 6 25.10 23.37 0.73
C PRO A 6 24.06 22.85 -0.27
N SER A 7 24.51 21.96 -1.16
CA SER A 7 23.64 21.25 -2.10
C SER A 7 22.51 20.58 -1.33
N SER A 8 21.27 20.97 -1.62
CA SER A 8 20.09 20.27 -1.10
C SER A 8 20.23 18.78 -1.47
N PRO A 9 19.99 17.85 -0.53
CA PRO A 9 20.16 16.43 -0.82
C PRO A 9 19.19 16.04 -1.95
N ALA A 10 19.70 15.36 -2.97
CA ALA A 10 19.00 15.17 -4.24
C ALA A 10 17.74 14.30 -4.09
N ALA A 11 16.67 14.70 -4.77
CA ALA A 11 15.45 13.93 -4.94
C ALA A 11 15.75 12.53 -5.51
N THR A 12 14.99 11.51 -5.07
CA THR A 12 15.19 10.12 -5.52
C THR A 12 14.36 9.85 -6.76
N SER A 13 14.99 9.33 -7.81
CA SER A 13 14.31 8.88 -9.03
C SER A 13 14.93 7.57 -9.50
N VAL A 14 14.19 6.47 -9.42
CA VAL A 14 14.68 5.11 -9.74
C VAL A 14 13.69 4.42 -10.67
N GLY A 15 14.17 3.89 -11.80
CA GLY A 15 13.36 3.19 -12.81
C GLY A 15 13.16 3.99 -14.11
N ASP A 16 12.33 3.46 -15.01
CA ASP A 16 12.03 4.11 -16.29
C ASP A 16 10.85 5.08 -16.15
N ARG A 17 11.18 6.36 -15.94
CA ARG A 17 10.20 7.43 -15.79
C ARG A 17 9.31 7.56 -17.03
N ILE A 18 9.91 7.53 -18.23
CA ILE A 18 9.21 7.89 -19.48
C ILE A 18 8.07 6.89 -19.68
N THR A 19 8.40 5.60 -19.73
CA THR A 19 7.40 4.55 -19.89
C THR A 19 6.37 4.58 -18.76
N ALA A 20 6.81 4.72 -17.51
CA ALA A 20 5.89 4.70 -16.37
C ALA A 20 4.87 5.85 -16.40
N THR A 21 5.24 7.02 -16.90
CA THR A 21 4.34 8.18 -16.97
C THR A 21 3.52 8.24 -18.26
N GLU A 22 4.06 7.80 -19.39
CA GLU A 22 3.35 7.83 -20.67
C GLU A 22 2.38 6.65 -20.83
N ASN A 23 2.68 5.50 -20.21
CA ASN A 23 1.83 4.30 -20.25
C ASN A 23 1.00 4.11 -18.97
N GLU A 24 0.87 5.14 -18.13
CA GLU A 24 0.06 5.10 -16.91
C GLU A 24 -1.42 4.82 -17.24
N ILE A 25 -2.02 3.81 -16.60
CA ILE A 25 -3.43 3.46 -16.78
C ILE A 25 -4.30 3.81 -15.57
N LEU A 26 -3.71 3.91 -14.38
CA LEU A 26 -4.41 4.25 -13.16
C LEU A 26 -3.43 4.86 -12.16
N ARG A 27 -3.83 5.97 -11.54
CA ARG A 27 -3.11 6.60 -10.43
C ARG A 27 -4.09 7.06 -9.36
N VAL A 28 -3.83 6.64 -8.13
CA VAL A 28 -4.66 6.98 -6.97
C VAL A 28 -3.81 7.48 -5.82
N GLU A 29 -4.43 8.25 -4.94
CA GLU A 29 -3.88 8.57 -3.64
C GLU A 29 -3.85 7.32 -2.75
N VAL A 30 -2.73 7.09 -2.07
CA VAL A 30 -2.54 6.00 -1.11
C VAL A 30 -2.07 6.55 0.23
N GLY A 31 -1.46 5.72 1.07
CA GLY A 31 -0.92 6.18 2.34
C GLY A 31 -2.01 6.56 3.34
N SER A 32 -1.62 7.35 4.36
CA SER A 32 -2.48 7.55 5.52
C SER A 32 -3.68 8.46 5.28
N THR A 33 -3.60 9.31 4.26
CA THR A 33 -4.68 10.19 3.79
C THR A 33 -5.77 9.39 3.07
N ALA A 34 -5.41 8.45 2.19
CA ALA A 34 -6.35 7.52 1.54
C ALA A 34 -7.14 6.66 2.53
N HIS A 35 -6.54 6.37 3.68
CA HIS A 35 -7.19 5.68 4.80
C HIS A 35 -8.05 6.61 5.68
N GLY A 36 -7.95 7.92 5.51
CA GLY A 36 -8.65 8.92 6.33
C GLY A 36 -8.07 9.07 7.73
N ILE A 37 -6.86 8.58 8.00
CA ILE A 37 -6.25 8.58 9.34
C ILE A 37 -5.07 9.56 9.45
N SER A 38 -4.90 10.46 8.47
CA SER A 38 -3.90 11.53 8.51
C SER A 38 -4.13 12.47 9.69
N VAL A 39 -3.05 12.87 10.37
CA VAL A 39 -3.05 13.85 11.45
C VAL A 39 -1.95 14.86 11.11
N GLY A 40 -2.35 16.06 10.68
CA GLY A 40 -1.44 17.17 10.35
C GLY A 40 -0.41 16.87 9.25
N ASN A 41 -0.77 16.02 8.27
CA ASN A 41 0.11 15.65 7.17
C ASN A 41 -0.40 16.20 5.84
N ASP A 42 0.48 16.92 5.15
CA ASP A 42 0.29 17.48 3.81
C ASP A 42 1.19 16.80 2.78
N ASP A 43 1.77 15.63 3.11
CA ASP A 43 2.44 14.78 2.11
C ASP A 43 1.42 14.14 1.17
N LEU A 44 1.85 13.89 -0.06
CA LEU A 44 1.04 13.25 -1.09
C LEU A 44 1.68 11.91 -1.47
N ASP A 45 1.07 10.82 -0.99
CA ASP A 45 1.43 9.47 -1.38
C ASP A 45 0.60 9.05 -2.60
N LEU A 46 1.25 8.76 -3.72
CA LEU A 46 0.62 8.32 -4.97
C LEU A 46 1.10 6.94 -5.38
N MET A 47 0.15 6.08 -5.76
CA MET A 47 0.44 4.81 -6.42
C MET A 47 -0.17 4.78 -7.81
N ALA A 48 0.59 4.28 -8.78
CA ALA A 48 0.14 4.10 -10.14
C ALA A 48 0.43 2.70 -10.68
N VAL A 49 -0.27 2.35 -11.75
CA VAL A 49 0.01 1.20 -12.60
C VAL A 49 0.20 1.68 -14.04
N TYR A 50 1.23 1.17 -14.70
CA TYR A 50 1.51 1.43 -16.11
C TYR A 50 1.67 0.12 -16.89
N VAL A 51 1.42 0.16 -18.20
CA VAL A 51 1.60 -0.99 -19.09
C VAL A 51 3.03 -0.99 -19.65
N GLU A 52 3.74 -2.11 -19.51
CA GLU A 52 5.08 -2.31 -20.09
C GLU A 52 5.07 -2.17 -21.62
N THR A 53 6.18 -1.70 -22.22
CA THR A 53 6.36 -1.77 -23.67
C THR A 53 6.64 -3.22 -24.13
N PRO A 54 6.50 -3.54 -25.43
CA PRO A 54 6.89 -4.86 -25.95
C PRO A 54 8.35 -5.22 -25.63
N GLU A 55 9.27 -4.26 -25.71
CA GLU A 55 10.70 -4.46 -25.43
C GLU A 55 10.96 -4.75 -23.96
N GLN A 56 10.22 -4.11 -23.06
CA GLN A 56 10.30 -4.40 -21.63
C GLN A 56 9.74 -5.79 -21.33
N LEU A 57 8.53 -6.12 -21.82
CA LEU A 57 7.87 -7.36 -21.44
C LEU A 57 8.45 -8.61 -22.12
N LEU A 58 8.79 -8.50 -23.41
CA LEU A 58 9.20 -9.63 -24.27
C LEU A 58 10.69 -9.60 -24.62
N GLY A 59 11.33 -8.43 -24.53
CA GLY A 59 12.74 -8.27 -24.85
C GLY A 59 13.68 -8.89 -23.81
N ILE A 60 14.95 -8.96 -24.19
CA ILE A 60 16.01 -9.59 -23.37
C ILE A 60 16.74 -8.62 -22.45
N ALA A 61 16.48 -7.32 -22.58
CA ALA A 61 17.13 -6.31 -21.78
C ALA A 61 16.53 -6.29 -20.36
N GLU A 62 17.38 -6.10 -19.35
CA GLU A 62 16.90 -5.82 -18.00
C GLU A 62 16.12 -4.50 -17.99
N HIS A 63 14.95 -4.51 -17.36
CA HIS A 63 14.12 -3.33 -17.18
C HIS A 63 13.63 -3.27 -15.74
N ALA A 64 13.42 -2.05 -15.24
CA ALA A 64 12.83 -1.85 -13.94
C ALA A 64 11.32 -2.13 -14.01
N GLU A 65 10.83 -3.01 -13.13
CA GLU A 65 9.39 -3.32 -13.04
C GLU A 65 8.59 -2.26 -12.24
N HIS A 66 9.25 -1.17 -11.85
CA HIS A 66 8.62 -0.06 -11.14
C HIS A 66 9.44 1.20 -11.35
N TYR A 67 8.76 2.32 -11.19
CA TYR A 67 9.36 3.64 -11.11
C TYR A 67 9.01 4.27 -9.77
N VAL A 68 10.00 4.87 -9.11
CA VAL A 68 9.85 5.56 -7.83
C VAL A 68 10.38 6.98 -8.00
N SER A 69 9.58 7.96 -7.62
CA SER A 69 9.97 9.36 -7.50
C SER A 69 9.64 9.87 -6.11
N ARG A 70 10.63 10.42 -5.41
CA ARG A 70 10.46 11.01 -4.08
C ARG A 70 11.15 12.36 -4.07
N THR A 71 10.50 13.36 -3.49
CA THR A 71 11.13 14.67 -3.24
C THR A 71 12.26 14.57 -2.21
N GLN A 72 12.24 13.53 -1.36
CA GLN A 72 13.28 13.24 -0.38
C GLN A 72 14.29 12.17 -0.85
N PRO A 73 15.51 12.13 -0.27
CA PRO A 73 16.49 11.07 -0.49
C PRO A 73 16.01 9.69 -0.05
N GLU A 74 16.63 8.63 -0.58
CA GLU A 74 16.34 7.25 -0.18
C GLU A 74 16.60 7.05 1.32
N GLY A 75 15.64 6.44 2.03
CA GLY A 75 15.71 6.23 3.48
C GLY A 75 15.34 7.43 4.35
N ALA A 76 15.17 8.63 3.77
CA ALA A 76 14.65 9.79 4.48
C ALA A 76 13.13 9.69 4.68
N ARG A 77 12.63 10.39 5.70
CA ARG A 77 11.19 10.53 5.97
C ARG A 77 10.63 11.69 5.17
N SER A 78 9.45 11.50 4.61
CA SER A 78 8.67 12.55 3.95
C SER A 78 8.10 13.51 4.99
N GLY A 79 8.02 14.78 4.62
CA GLY A 79 7.45 15.89 5.38
C GLY A 79 6.36 16.64 4.60
N PRO A 80 5.80 17.72 5.18
CA PRO A 80 4.71 18.48 4.56
C PRO A 80 5.07 19.00 3.17
N GLY A 81 4.22 18.72 2.16
CA GLY A 81 4.42 19.11 0.78
C GLY A 81 5.30 18.18 -0.05
N ASP A 82 5.82 17.09 0.53
CA ASP A 82 6.54 16.07 -0.22
C ASP A 82 5.59 15.20 -1.05
N VAL A 83 6.07 14.75 -2.21
CA VAL A 83 5.34 13.81 -3.08
C VAL A 83 6.13 12.51 -3.16
N ASP A 84 5.51 11.43 -2.71
CA ASP A 84 6.01 10.07 -2.84
C ASP A 84 5.19 9.36 -3.91
N TYR A 85 5.78 9.19 -5.09
CA TYR A 85 5.16 8.54 -6.24
C TYR A 85 5.80 7.18 -6.51
N VAL A 86 4.97 6.14 -6.58
CA VAL A 86 5.39 4.80 -7.02
C VAL A 86 4.48 4.30 -8.13
N ALA A 87 5.06 3.96 -9.27
CA ALA A 87 4.37 3.32 -10.38
C ALA A 87 4.86 1.88 -10.52
N TYR A 88 3.94 0.91 -10.49
CA TYR A 88 4.26 -0.48 -10.77
C TYR A 88 3.93 -0.81 -12.22
N SER A 89 4.79 -1.62 -12.84
CA SER A 89 4.41 -2.26 -14.09
C SER A 89 3.17 -3.14 -13.88
N LEU A 90 2.32 -3.29 -14.88
CA LEU A 90 1.05 -4.01 -14.75
C LEU A 90 1.31 -5.45 -14.28
N ARG A 91 2.31 -6.12 -14.85
CA ARG A 91 2.64 -7.49 -14.43
C ARG A 91 3.11 -7.55 -12.98
N LYS A 92 3.95 -6.61 -12.53
CA LYS A 92 4.41 -6.59 -11.14
C LYS A 92 3.28 -6.28 -10.18
N PHE A 93 2.42 -5.31 -10.51
CA PHE A 93 1.23 -5.00 -9.72
C PHE A 93 0.35 -6.24 -9.54
N LEU A 94 -0.01 -6.93 -10.63
CA LEU A 94 -0.87 -8.11 -10.57
C LEU A 94 -0.23 -9.25 -9.75
N ARG A 95 1.08 -9.49 -9.86
CA ARG A 95 1.78 -10.47 -9.01
C ARG A 95 1.73 -10.12 -7.53
N LEU A 96 1.90 -8.85 -7.17
CA LEU A 96 1.82 -8.39 -5.77
C LEU A 96 0.38 -8.45 -5.24
N ALA A 97 -0.58 -8.06 -6.07
CA ALA A 97 -1.99 -7.99 -5.70
C ALA A 97 -2.59 -9.39 -5.50
N THR A 98 -2.30 -10.34 -6.39
CA THR A 98 -2.78 -11.74 -6.32
C THR A 98 -2.18 -12.54 -5.17
N VAL A 99 -1.01 -12.15 -4.65
CA VAL A 99 -0.51 -12.72 -3.38
C VAL A 99 -1.06 -12.01 -2.16
N GLY A 100 -1.90 -10.99 -2.33
CA GLY A 100 -2.64 -10.30 -1.29
C GLY A 100 -1.87 -9.19 -0.57
N ASN A 101 -0.90 -8.54 -1.22
CA ASN A 101 -0.12 -7.48 -0.57
C ASN A 101 -1.01 -6.29 -0.16
N PRO A 102 -1.16 -5.98 1.14
CA PRO A 102 -2.09 -4.96 1.63
C PRO A 102 -1.82 -3.56 1.07
N THR A 103 -0.55 -3.22 0.81
CA THR A 103 -0.16 -1.90 0.31
C THR A 103 -0.64 -1.66 -1.11
N VAL A 104 -0.48 -2.66 -2.00
CA VAL A 104 -0.88 -2.48 -3.41
C VAL A 104 -2.37 -2.65 -3.62
N LEU A 105 -3.06 -3.44 -2.77
CA LEU A 105 -4.51 -3.63 -2.89
C LEU A 105 -5.29 -2.31 -2.69
N VAL A 106 -4.75 -1.34 -1.96
CA VAL A 106 -5.32 0.01 -1.81
C VAL A 106 -5.63 0.63 -3.17
N LEU A 107 -4.80 0.40 -4.19
CA LEU A 107 -4.97 0.98 -5.52
C LEU A 107 -6.30 0.60 -6.19
N LEU A 108 -6.81 -0.60 -5.93
CA LEU A 108 -8.07 -1.08 -6.50
C LEU A 108 -9.30 -0.35 -5.91
N TYR A 109 -9.18 0.09 -4.66
CA TYR A 109 -10.30 0.61 -3.85
C TYR A 109 -10.19 2.11 -3.55
N GLY A 110 -9.07 2.76 -3.89
CA GLY A 110 -8.82 4.17 -3.57
C GLY A 110 -9.93 5.10 -4.07
N SER A 111 -10.38 6.01 -3.20
CA SER A 111 -11.45 6.97 -3.50
C SER A 111 -10.95 8.17 -4.32
N THR A 112 -9.72 8.62 -4.07
CA THR A 112 -9.12 9.77 -4.78
C THR A 112 -8.32 9.27 -5.99
N VAL A 113 -8.92 9.37 -7.18
CA VAL A 113 -8.29 9.00 -8.45
C VAL A 113 -7.73 10.23 -9.13
N HIS A 114 -6.43 10.24 -9.40
CA HIS A 114 -5.74 11.35 -10.08
C HIS A 114 -5.61 11.14 -11.59
N ALA A 115 -5.65 9.89 -12.05
CA ALA A 115 -5.69 9.53 -13.47
C ALA A 115 -6.30 8.14 -13.62
N THR A 116 -7.09 7.93 -14.68
CA THR A 116 -7.58 6.61 -15.08
C THR A 116 -7.80 6.58 -16.59
N SER A 117 -7.47 5.46 -17.20
CA SER A 117 -7.84 5.10 -18.58
C SER A 117 -8.93 4.02 -18.54
N PRO A 118 -9.53 3.63 -19.68
CA PRO A 118 -10.43 2.48 -19.72
C PRO A 118 -9.82 1.19 -19.16
N LEU A 119 -8.52 0.93 -19.43
CA LEU A 119 -7.80 -0.20 -18.84
C LEU A 119 -7.63 -0.07 -17.33
N GLY A 120 -7.51 1.16 -16.81
CA GLY A 120 -7.51 1.43 -15.36
C GLY A 120 -8.83 1.12 -14.69
N GLU A 121 -9.96 1.45 -15.34
CA GLU A 121 -11.29 1.08 -14.85
C GLU A 121 -11.49 -0.43 -14.84
N GLU A 122 -11.08 -1.12 -15.91
CA GLU A 122 -11.11 -2.58 -15.98
C GLU A 122 -10.21 -3.22 -14.92
N LEU A 123 -9.02 -2.66 -14.65
CA LEU A 123 -8.14 -3.14 -13.58
C LEU A 123 -8.81 -3.06 -12.21
N ARG A 124 -9.57 -1.99 -11.92
CA ARG A 124 -10.33 -1.89 -10.66
C ARG A 124 -11.48 -2.89 -10.63
N ALA A 125 -12.19 -3.07 -11.75
CA ALA A 125 -13.26 -4.04 -11.87
C ALA A 125 -12.77 -5.50 -11.73
N LEU A 126 -11.47 -5.75 -11.95
CA LEU A 126 -10.82 -7.05 -11.74
C LEU A 126 -10.62 -7.41 -10.26
N ALA A 127 -10.87 -6.51 -9.32
CA ALA A 127 -10.61 -6.75 -7.89
C ALA A 127 -11.22 -8.06 -7.33
N PRO A 128 -12.46 -8.47 -7.66
CA PRO A 128 -13.02 -9.74 -7.21
C PRO A 128 -12.28 -11.00 -7.72
N ALA A 129 -11.55 -10.88 -8.84
CA ALA A 129 -10.70 -11.97 -9.36
C ALA A 129 -9.30 -11.96 -8.69
N ILE A 130 -8.82 -10.80 -8.25
CA ILE A 130 -7.52 -10.62 -7.60
C ILE A 130 -7.55 -11.01 -6.13
N VAL A 131 -8.57 -10.57 -5.39
CA VAL A 131 -8.64 -10.74 -3.94
C VAL A 131 -9.10 -12.16 -3.58
N SER A 132 -8.42 -12.77 -2.62
CA SER A 132 -8.75 -14.10 -2.12
C SER A 132 -8.43 -14.21 -0.63
N ARG A 133 -8.82 -15.31 0.03
CA ARG A 133 -8.51 -15.59 1.44
C ARG A 133 -7.01 -15.50 1.77
N ARG A 134 -6.13 -15.75 0.79
CA ARG A 134 -4.67 -15.56 0.92
C ARG A 134 -4.28 -14.15 1.33
N ALA A 135 -5.08 -13.14 0.95
CA ALA A 135 -4.85 -11.77 1.39
C ALA A 135 -4.94 -11.65 2.92
N GLY A 136 -5.89 -12.30 3.57
CA GLY A 136 -6.01 -12.28 5.03
C GLY A 136 -4.72 -12.72 5.75
N TYR A 137 -4.09 -13.82 5.30
CA TYR A 137 -2.78 -14.25 5.82
C TYR A 137 -1.67 -13.20 5.59
N ARG A 138 -1.69 -12.45 4.49
CA ARG A 138 -0.76 -11.35 4.27
C ARG A 138 -1.03 -10.17 5.20
N PHE A 139 -2.29 -9.77 5.36
CA PHE A 139 -2.67 -8.73 6.32
C PHE A 139 -2.19 -9.09 7.73
N LEU A 140 -2.38 -10.35 8.16
CA LEU A 140 -1.90 -10.86 9.43
C LEU A 140 -0.37 -10.78 9.56
N GLY A 141 0.38 -11.24 8.54
CA GLY A 141 1.84 -11.16 8.55
C GLY A 141 2.39 -9.72 8.58
N TYR A 142 1.72 -8.79 7.88
CA TYR A 142 2.08 -7.37 7.93
C TYR A 142 1.78 -6.76 9.31
N LEU A 143 0.62 -7.09 9.89
CA LEU A 143 0.23 -6.69 11.25
C LEU A 143 1.29 -7.17 12.23
N ASP A 144 1.67 -8.44 12.18
CA ASP A 144 2.68 -9.02 13.07
C ASP A 144 4.00 -8.26 13.00
N GLY A 145 4.44 -7.90 11.79
CA GLY A 145 5.63 -7.07 11.63
C GLY A 145 5.48 -5.66 12.19
N GLN A 146 4.30 -5.04 12.15
CA GLN A 146 4.09 -3.72 12.78
C GLN A 146 4.05 -3.85 14.31
N LEU A 147 3.40 -4.88 14.83
CA LEU A 147 3.30 -5.17 16.26
C LEU A 147 4.68 -5.50 16.87
N GLU A 148 5.50 -6.30 16.19
CA GLU A 148 6.88 -6.59 16.61
C GLU A 148 7.70 -5.30 16.73
N ARG A 149 7.61 -4.42 15.73
CA ARG A 149 8.31 -3.11 15.75
C ARG A 149 7.81 -2.19 16.85
N MET A 150 6.49 -2.13 17.08
CA MET A 150 5.89 -1.39 18.19
C MET A 150 6.43 -1.86 19.54
N ARG A 151 6.70 -3.17 19.69
CA ARG A 151 7.28 -3.78 20.89
C ARG A 151 8.81 -3.62 20.99
N GLY A 152 9.46 -3.01 20.01
CA GLY A 152 10.91 -2.81 19.96
C GLY A 152 11.72 -3.95 19.33
N GLY A 153 11.05 -4.95 18.72
CA GLY A 153 11.67 -6.07 18.00
C GLY A 153 11.87 -5.80 16.49
N GLY A 154 12.29 -6.84 15.76
CA GLY A 154 12.49 -6.82 14.30
C GLY A 154 13.92 -6.47 13.84
N ARG A 155 14.19 -6.69 12.54
CA ARG A 155 15.47 -6.29 11.91
C ARG A 155 15.60 -4.77 11.87
N GLN A 156 16.33 -4.20 12.84
CA GLN A 156 16.48 -2.75 13.05
C GLN A 156 17.22 -2.01 11.92
N SER A 157 17.91 -2.69 11.00
CA SER A 157 18.91 -2.05 10.12
C SER A 157 18.37 -1.24 8.94
N ARG A 158 17.04 -1.20 8.68
CA ARG A 158 16.49 -0.52 7.49
C ARG A 158 15.15 0.19 7.70
N VAL A 159 14.67 0.32 8.94
CA VAL A 159 13.33 0.88 9.20
C VAL A 159 13.45 2.14 10.06
N PRO A 160 12.80 3.26 9.70
CA PRO A 160 12.83 4.46 10.53
C PRO A 160 12.22 4.18 11.91
N SER A 161 13.03 4.22 12.96
CA SER A 161 12.55 4.32 14.35
C SER A 161 12.12 5.76 14.62
N ARG A 162 10.99 6.01 15.26
CA ARG A 162 10.44 7.35 15.57
C ARG A 162 10.65 7.71 17.05
N PRO A 163 11.89 8.03 17.47
CA PRO A 163 12.19 8.31 18.87
C PRO A 163 11.33 9.44 19.44
N GLU A 164 10.95 10.42 18.62
CA GLU A 164 10.09 11.53 19.03
C GLU A 164 8.70 11.08 19.50
N LEU A 165 8.11 10.07 18.85
CA LEU A 165 6.82 9.52 19.29
C LEU A 165 6.96 8.70 20.57
N VAL A 166 8.08 7.98 20.71
CA VAL A 166 8.38 7.20 21.92
C VAL A 166 8.61 8.14 23.11
N GLU A 167 9.29 9.26 22.91
CA GLU A 167 9.48 10.29 23.93
C GLU A 167 8.14 10.93 24.33
N GLN A 168 7.28 11.23 23.35
CA GLN A 168 6.00 11.90 23.60
C GLN A 168 4.93 10.98 24.21
N HIS A 169 4.84 9.72 23.77
CA HIS A 169 3.73 8.81 24.08
C HIS A 169 4.16 7.51 24.78
N GLY A 170 5.46 7.27 24.95
CA GLY A 170 6.02 6.04 25.53
C GLY A 170 6.14 4.86 24.55
N TYR A 171 5.69 5.02 23.29
CA TYR A 171 5.82 4.03 22.22
C TYR A 171 5.58 4.66 20.83
N ASP A 172 5.88 3.94 19.75
CA ASP A 172 5.63 4.41 18.38
C ASP A 172 4.14 4.22 18.01
N THR A 173 3.35 5.27 18.18
CA THR A 173 1.90 5.30 17.88
C THR A 173 1.59 5.06 16.40
N LYS A 174 2.54 5.32 15.49
CA LYS A 174 2.37 5.09 14.05
C LYS A 174 2.49 3.61 13.71
N TYR A 175 3.37 2.85 14.37
CA TYR A 175 3.37 1.39 14.27
C TYR A 175 2.08 0.78 14.82
N ALA A 176 1.61 1.26 15.97
CA ALA A 176 0.37 0.78 16.57
C ALA A 176 -0.87 1.03 15.68
N ALA A 177 -1.03 2.26 15.18
CA ALA A 177 -2.13 2.61 14.30
C ALA A 177 -2.10 1.82 12.98
N HIS A 178 -0.91 1.56 12.45
CA HIS A 178 -0.76 0.75 11.24
C HIS A 178 -1.12 -0.72 11.49
N ALA A 179 -0.67 -1.30 12.59
CA ALA A 179 -1.03 -2.67 12.97
C ALA A 179 -2.56 -2.81 13.14
N LEU A 180 -3.18 -1.87 13.86
CA LEU A 180 -4.63 -1.83 14.07
C LEU A 180 -5.39 -1.75 12.73
N ARG A 181 -5.01 -0.80 11.86
CA ARG A 181 -5.60 -0.64 10.53
C ARG A 181 -5.53 -1.93 9.71
N LEU A 182 -4.38 -2.60 9.70
CA LEU A 182 -4.19 -3.85 8.96
C LEU A 182 -5.12 -4.95 9.49
N GLY A 183 -5.29 -5.04 10.81
CA GLY A 183 -6.22 -5.98 11.42
C GLY A 183 -7.67 -5.73 10.98
N LEU A 184 -8.14 -4.49 11.14
CA LEU A 184 -9.51 -4.10 10.81
C LEU A 184 -9.81 -4.27 9.32
N GLN A 185 -8.93 -3.81 8.44
CA GLN A 185 -9.10 -3.97 6.99
C GLN A 185 -8.97 -5.43 6.54
N GLY A 186 -8.12 -6.23 7.21
CA GLY A 186 -8.02 -7.66 6.94
C GLY A 186 -9.33 -8.38 7.25
N ILE A 187 -9.98 -8.03 8.38
CA ILE A 187 -11.28 -8.60 8.78
C ILE A 187 -12.36 -8.17 7.78
N GLU A 188 -12.45 -6.88 7.46
CA GLU A 188 -13.38 -6.36 6.44
C GLU A 188 -13.23 -7.10 5.11
N LEU A 189 -12.00 -7.29 4.65
CA LEU A 189 -11.71 -7.97 3.40
C LEU A 189 -12.18 -9.42 3.41
N ILE A 190 -11.93 -10.15 4.51
CA ILE A 190 -12.41 -11.53 4.66
C ILE A 190 -13.94 -11.56 4.68
N ASP A 191 -14.58 -10.66 5.43
CA ASP A 191 -16.02 -10.66 5.65
C ASP A 191 -16.82 -10.26 4.40
N THR A 192 -16.28 -9.34 3.60
CA THR A 192 -17.03 -8.68 2.52
C THR A 192 -16.45 -8.91 1.14
N GLY A 193 -15.19 -9.32 1.05
CA GLY A 193 -14.43 -9.35 -0.21
C GLY A 193 -14.07 -7.96 -0.75
N HIS A 194 -14.21 -6.91 0.06
CA HIS A 194 -14.02 -5.51 -0.33
C HIS A 194 -13.19 -4.75 0.71
N LEU A 195 -12.57 -3.63 0.30
CA LEU A 195 -11.96 -2.66 1.22
C LEU A 195 -12.64 -1.30 1.08
N THR A 196 -13.15 -0.75 2.18
CA THR A 196 -13.72 0.59 2.18
C THR A 196 -12.62 1.63 2.40
N LEU A 197 -12.52 2.59 1.49
CA LEU A 197 -11.57 3.70 1.56
C LEU A 197 -12.28 5.05 1.32
N PRO A 198 -12.11 6.04 2.21
CA PRO A 198 -11.44 5.97 3.52
C PRO A 198 -12.09 4.94 4.47
N LEU A 199 -11.40 4.54 5.54
CA LEU A 199 -11.93 3.53 6.48
C LEU A 199 -13.34 3.89 6.95
N PRO A 200 -14.23 2.92 7.25
CA PRO A 200 -15.53 3.24 7.86
C PRO A 200 -15.33 4.01 9.17
N GLU A 201 -16.33 4.83 9.53
CA GLU A 201 -16.17 5.89 10.53
C GLU A 201 -15.65 5.38 11.88
N ALA A 202 -16.21 4.27 12.40
CA ALA A 202 -15.82 3.70 13.67
C ALA A 202 -14.34 3.23 13.67
N GLU A 203 -13.93 2.49 12.64
CA GLU A 203 -12.56 2.00 12.48
C GLU A 203 -11.57 3.14 12.27
N ARG A 204 -11.98 4.16 11.50
CA ARG A 204 -11.19 5.37 11.25
C ARG A 204 -10.92 6.12 12.54
N ASP A 205 -11.92 6.28 13.39
CA ASP A 205 -11.79 6.97 14.67
C ASP A 205 -10.91 6.20 15.65
N LEU A 206 -11.05 4.87 15.71
CA LEU A 206 -10.14 4.00 16.48
C LEU A 206 -8.68 4.17 16.03
N CYS A 207 -8.42 4.13 14.71
CA CYS A 207 -7.08 4.32 14.17
C CYS A 207 -6.53 5.74 14.43
N ARG A 208 -7.38 6.77 14.38
CA ARG A 208 -6.98 8.16 14.70
C ARG A 208 -6.64 8.31 16.18
N ALA A 209 -7.45 7.78 17.08
CA ALA A 209 -7.18 7.77 18.53
C ALA A 209 -5.88 7.03 18.86
N MET A 210 -5.62 5.90 18.19
CA MET A 210 -4.34 5.19 18.29
C MET A 210 -3.18 6.08 17.82
N ARG A 211 -3.32 6.73 16.67
CA ARG A 211 -2.27 7.56 16.08
C ARG A 211 -1.96 8.81 16.92
N SER A 212 -2.96 9.40 17.57
CA SER A 212 -2.80 10.57 18.46
C SER A 212 -2.26 10.22 19.86
N GLY A 213 -2.05 8.93 20.16
CA GLY A 213 -1.54 8.48 21.46
C GLY A 213 -2.57 8.55 22.59
N THR A 214 -3.86 8.42 22.27
CA THR A 214 -4.94 8.38 23.27
C THR A 214 -4.82 7.17 24.20
N TYR A 215 -4.28 6.05 23.69
CA TYR A 215 -4.07 4.83 24.45
C TYR A 215 -2.66 4.79 25.05
N SER A 216 -2.55 4.29 26.27
CA SER A 216 -1.26 3.83 26.81
C SER A 216 -0.70 2.70 25.97
N ARG A 217 0.62 2.45 26.08
CA ARG A 217 1.28 1.34 25.38
C ARG A 217 0.61 0.00 25.63
N GLU A 218 0.18 -0.27 26.86
CA GLU A 218 -0.46 -1.54 27.24
C GLU A 218 -1.87 -1.68 26.64
N GLU A 219 -2.65 -0.60 26.62
CA GLU A 219 -3.96 -0.58 25.98
C GLU A 219 -3.84 -0.76 24.47
N ALA A 220 -2.88 -0.08 23.85
CA ALA A 220 -2.60 -0.22 22.42
C ALA A 220 -2.21 -1.66 22.06
N ASP A 221 -1.32 -2.26 22.86
CA ASP A 221 -0.89 -3.64 22.69
C ASP A 221 -2.04 -4.64 22.83
N ARG A 222 -2.88 -4.47 23.87
CA ARG A 222 -4.09 -5.30 24.06
C ARG A 222 -5.06 -5.17 22.89
N LEU A 223 -5.33 -3.95 22.44
CA LEU A 223 -6.27 -3.71 21.33
C LEU A 223 -5.76 -4.35 20.02
N VAL A 224 -4.50 -4.10 19.65
CA VAL A 224 -3.92 -4.70 18.43
C VAL A 224 -3.87 -6.22 18.54
N THR A 225 -3.53 -6.76 19.71
CA THR A 225 -3.51 -8.22 19.94
C THR A 225 -4.91 -8.84 19.83
N SER A 226 -5.95 -8.15 20.30
CA SER A 226 -7.34 -8.58 20.14
C SER A 226 -7.73 -8.64 18.66
N VAL A 227 -7.56 -7.54 17.93
CA VAL A 227 -7.91 -7.48 16.50
C VAL A 227 -7.09 -8.48 15.67
N ARG A 228 -5.83 -8.73 16.05
CA ARG A 228 -5.01 -9.78 15.45
C ARG A 228 -5.63 -11.17 15.66
N ALA A 229 -6.12 -11.47 16.85
CA ALA A 229 -6.79 -12.75 17.14
C ALA A 229 -8.07 -12.89 16.32
N ASP A 230 -8.87 -11.82 16.24
CA ASP A 230 -10.10 -11.79 15.43
C ASP A 230 -9.80 -12.00 13.94
N LEU A 231 -8.73 -11.39 13.42
CA LEU A 231 -8.29 -11.60 12.03
C LEU A 231 -7.80 -13.04 11.82
N ALA A 232 -7.04 -13.60 12.76
CA ALA A 232 -6.55 -14.98 12.66
C ALA A 232 -7.73 -15.97 12.62
N GLU A 233 -8.71 -15.80 13.49
CA GLU A 233 -9.95 -16.59 13.48
C GLU A 233 -10.71 -16.43 12.16
N ALA A 234 -10.87 -15.19 11.67
CA ALA A 234 -11.56 -14.93 10.41
C ALA A 234 -10.89 -15.63 9.21
N VAL A 235 -9.56 -15.61 9.19
CA VAL A 235 -8.75 -16.21 8.14
C VAL A 235 -8.79 -17.74 8.21
N ASP A 236 -8.84 -18.32 9.39
CA ASP A 236 -8.85 -19.78 9.57
C ASP A 236 -10.25 -20.41 9.43
N ASP A 237 -11.34 -19.62 9.47
CA ASP A 237 -12.69 -20.10 9.16
C ASP A 237 -12.94 -20.10 7.64
N PRO A 238 -12.96 -21.25 6.95
CA PRO A 238 -13.16 -21.32 5.50
C PRO A 238 -14.58 -20.97 5.05
N THR A 239 -15.54 -20.90 5.98
CA THR A 239 -16.94 -20.58 5.69
C THR A 239 -17.25 -19.09 5.78
N ARG A 240 -16.29 -18.30 6.27
CA ARG A 240 -16.47 -16.87 6.48
C ARG A 240 -16.31 -16.06 5.19
N GLY A 241 -17.30 -15.23 4.91
CA GLY A 241 -17.30 -14.27 3.81
C GLY A 241 -17.29 -14.89 2.39
N PRO A 242 -17.26 -14.05 1.34
CA PRO A 242 -17.47 -14.48 -0.04
C PRO A 242 -16.19 -14.88 -0.78
N LEU A 243 -15.02 -14.74 -0.16
CA LEU A 243 -13.73 -14.89 -0.83
C LEU A 243 -13.38 -16.34 -1.15
N ARG A 244 -12.84 -16.55 -2.35
CA ARG A 244 -12.23 -17.81 -2.79
C ARG A 244 -10.93 -18.08 -2.04
N ASP A 245 -10.51 -19.34 -1.93
CA ASP A 245 -9.22 -19.70 -1.34
C ASP A 245 -8.05 -19.01 -2.05
N GLY A 246 -8.03 -19.09 -3.38
CA GLY A 246 -7.02 -18.47 -4.25
C GLY A 246 -7.63 -17.45 -5.21
N PRO A 247 -6.79 -16.54 -5.74
CA PRO A 247 -7.21 -15.63 -6.82
C PRO A 247 -7.60 -16.41 -8.08
N ASP A 248 -8.47 -15.81 -8.89
CA ASP A 248 -8.80 -16.32 -10.23
C ASP A 248 -7.68 -15.93 -11.20
N LEU A 249 -6.62 -16.75 -11.22
CA LEU A 249 -5.43 -16.49 -12.01
C LEU A 249 -5.69 -16.51 -13.52
N ASP A 250 -6.67 -17.28 -13.99
CA ASP A 250 -7.02 -17.34 -15.40
C ASP A 250 -7.63 -16.02 -15.88
N THR A 251 -8.58 -15.47 -15.10
CA THR A 251 -9.18 -14.16 -15.38
C THR A 251 -8.15 -13.04 -15.30
N VAL A 252 -7.29 -13.07 -14.26
CA VAL A 252 -6.23 -12.07 -14.09
C VAL A 252 -5.21 -12.14 -15.23
N ASN A 253 -4.80 -13.33 -15.65
CA ASN A 253 -3.87 -13.52 -16.75
C ASN A 253 -4.47 -13.11 -18.10
N ALA A 254 -5.74 -13.44 -18.35
CA ALA A 254 -6.46 -13.03 -19.55
C ALA A 254 -6.56 -11.50 -19.65
N PHE A 255 -6.87 -10.82 -18.53
CA PHE A 255 -6.83 -9.36 -18.46
C PHE A 255 -5.44 -8.82 -18.78
N ALA A 256 -4.39 -9.35 -18.15
CA ALA A 256 -3.02 -8.89 -18.35
C ALA A 256 -2.62 -8.96 -19.84
N ILE A 257 -2.87 -10.10 -20.51
CA ILE A 257 -2.56 -10.28 -21.93
C ILE A 257 -3.34 -9.28 -22.80
N ARG A 258 -4.65 -9.18 -22.59
CA ARG A 258 -5.52 -8.28 -23.35
C ARG A 258 -5.09 -6.82 -23.18
N ALA A 259 -4.86 -6.38 -21.94
CA ALA A 259 -4.46 -5.01 -21.64
C ALA A 259 -3.16 -4.61 -22.36
N HIS A 260 -2.16 -5.50 -22.41
CA HIS A 260 -0.94 -5.25 -23.18
C HIS A 260 -1.21 -5.16 -24.68
N GLN A 261 -1.95 -6.11 -25.24
CA GLN A 261 -2.30 -6.11 -26.67
C GLN A 261 -3.04 -4.84 -27.08
N GLU A 262 -4.04 -4.41 -26.30
CA GLU A 262 -4.80 -3.20 -26.54
C GLU A 262 -3.97 -1.92 -26.40
N HIS A 263 -3.07 -1.88 -25.41
CA HIS A 263 -2.19 -0.74 -25.20
C HIS A 263 -1.19 -0.59 -26.36
N TRP A 264 -0.56 -1.69 -26.77
CA TRP A 264 0.42 -1.70 -27.87
C TRP A 264 -0.20 -1.43 -29.23
N ALA A 265 -1.48 -1.76 -29.44
CA ALA A 265 -2.17 -1.47 -30.70
C ALA A 265 -2.53 0.01 -30.87
N LYS A 266 -2.49 0.81 -29.79
CA LYS A 266 -2.83 2.24 -29.79
C LYS A 266 -1.61 3.16 -29.96
N GLY A 267 -0.40 2.65 -29.71
CA GLY A 267 0.88 3.36 -29.87
C GLY A 267 1.55 3.02 -31.19
#